data_AF-A0A842KTG8-F1
#
_entry.id   AF-A0A842KTG8-F1
#
_cell.length_a   1.000
_cell.length_b   1.000
_cell.length_c   1.000
_cell.angle_alpha   90.00
_cell.angle_beta   90.00
_cell.angle_gamma   90.00
#
_symmetry.space_group_name_H-M   'P 1'
#
loop_
_entity.id
_entity.type
_entity.pdbx_description
1 polymer ?
#
loop_
_entity_poly.entity_id
_entity_poly.type
_entity_poly.pdbx_seq_one_letter_code
_entity_poly.pdbx_strand_id
1 'polypeptide(L)'
;MVEWDFLLEITEDLSKIGRKHRDAPRFNEVEPFKYYFTGEGKIKYEELDEYDGKFTRREILSRYLLVSVVLDQGPDMIGVRELLKRVTTALYRQEIRIFHRPVDFFKEIGISIDEILSKHDSIKRLRAEDWARENKSSPSKYNLFFAQSMRGMISTKQVLDYAIHRWGVPLCVPLLIEKDLMSCGKISSQPLVDYIESHFSAEKMARQLKNHERYGLGSAIGDKACHLFAKMYVSVLKLVKYRRNDNGWTGFSYEVPFDSNAGRVLFRTGFLLEIASLEDYEKWEVIQKKRGKGGLNYIRVTNIRGKKTTKIPSTSRFFSDYVRVVKNYLKMGQPRTIKIQRIPNLLIYELTKYGHDYSVADFDDGLMYVGTNYCFNHSDPKCKDCPLNKLCKGYNEKENLITDYRT
;
A
#
# COMPACT_ATOMS: atom_id res chain seq x y z
N MET A 1 30.53 -4.97 7.38
CA MET A 1 29.96 -4.00 8.35
C MET A 1 28.81 -3.28 7.64
N VAL A 2 27.80 -2.75 8.35
CA VAL A 2 26.71 -1.99 7.70
C VAL A 2 27.16 -0.54 7.48
N GLU A 3 27.04 -0.02 6.26
CA GLU A 3 27.31 1.39 5.96
C GLU A 3 26.10 2.25 6.33
N TRP A 4 26.04 2.71 7.58
CA TRP A 4 24.88 3.45 8.11
C TRP A 4 24.68 4.82 7.45
N ASP A 5 25.76 5.53 7.14
CA ASP A 5 25.67 6.85 6.50
C ASP A 5 25.01 6.72 5.13
N PHE A 6 25.40 5.72 4.34
CA PHE A 6 24.75 5.40 3.07
C PHE A 6 23.25 5.08 3.24
N LEU A 7 22.89 4.25 4.23
CA LEU A 7 21.48 3.89 4.49
C LEU A 7 20.64 5.10 4.94
N LEU A 8 21.20 6.00 5.74
CA LEU A 8 20.52 7.21 6.19
C LEU A 8 20.37 8.21 5.03
N GLU A 9 21.43 8.46 4.27
CA GLU A 9 21.44 9.40 3.14
C GLU A 9 20.43 8.99 2.07
N ILE A 10 20.44 7.72 1.64
CA ILE A 10 19.48 7.23 0.65
C ILE A 10 18.03 7.25 1.18
N THR A 11 17.83 7.00 2.47
CA THR A 11 16.50 7.06 3.10
C THR A 11 15.99 8.50 3.15
N GLU A 12 16.87 9.45 3.46
CA GLU A 12 16.56 10.87 3.45
C GLU A 12 16.17 11.33 2.05
N ASP A 13 16.97 11.01 1.03
CA ASP A 13 16.70 11.40 -0.36
C ASP A 13 15.38 10.81 -0.87
N LEU A 14 15.12 9.53 -0.60
CA LEU A 14 13.83 8.91 -0.90
C LEU A 14 12.69 9.63 -0.17
N SER A 15 12.85 9.97 1.10
CA SER A 15 11.81 10.65 1.87
C SER A 15 11.55 12.08 1.37
N LYS A 16 12.58 12.82 0.95
CA LYS A 16 12.45 14.14 0.30
C LYS A 16 11.66 14.03 -1.00
N ILE A 17 12.01 13.05 -1.83
CA ILE A 17 11.33 12.78 -3.10
C ILE A 17 9.86 12.45 -2.85
N GLY A 18 9.55 11.51 -1.94
CA GLY A 18 8.18 11.10 -1.69
C GLY A 18 7.32 12.18 -1.04
N ARG A 19 7.90 13.03 -0.18
CA ARG A 19 7.22 14.22 0.33
C ARG A 19 6.78 15.17 -0.78
N LYS A 20 7.64 15.37 -1.78
CA LYS A 20 7.36 16.24 -2.94
C LYS A 20 6.40 15.59 -3.93
N HIS A 21 6.43 14.26 -4.04
CA HIS A 21 5.69 13.46 -5.02
C HIS A 21 4.75 12.46 -4.35
N ARG A 22 3.96 12.93 -3.38
CA ARG A 22 3.06 12.09 -2.59
C ARG A 22 2.03 11.39 -3.47
N ASP A 23 1.96 10.07 -3.42
CA ASP A 23 0.98 9.29 -4.17
C ASP A 23 -0.34 9.22 -3.39
N ALA A 24 -1.15 10.29 -3.50
CA ALA A 24 -2.47 10.34 -2.89
C ALA A 24 -3.55 10.00 -3.94
N PRO A 25 -4.44 9.03 -3.65
CA PRO A 25 -5.63 8.81 -4.48
C PRO A 25 -6.50 10.08 -4.51
N ARG A 26 -7.00 10.44 -5.70
CA ARG A 26 -7.79 11.65 -5.91
C ARG A 26 -9.26 11.45 -5.49
N PHE A 27 -9.49 11.30 -4.19
CA PHE A 27 -10.84 11.08 -3.64
C PHE A 27 -11.78 12.27 -3.91
N ASN A 28 -11.22 13.47 -4.05
CA ASN A 28 -11.94 14.69 -4.43
C ASN A 28 -12.55 14.65 -5.85
N GLU A 29 -12.08 13.74 -6.71
CA GLU A 29 -12.66 13.53 -8.06
C GLU A 29 -13.85 12.55 -8.05
N VAL A 30 -14.13 11.87 -6.94
CA VAL A 30 -15.28 11.00 -6.80
C VAL A 30 -16.51 11.87 -6.56
N GLU A 31 -17.39 11.97 -7.55
CA GLU A 31 -18.50 12.93 -7.57
C GLU A 31 -19.34 12.91 -6.28
N PRO A 32 -19.78 11.75 -5.75
CA PRO A 32 -20.51 11.70 -4.49
C PRO A 32 -19.77 12.21 -3.25
N PHE A 33 -18.44 12.37 -3.30
CA PHE A 33 -17.65 12.80 -2.14
C PHE A 33 -17.04 14.18 -2.34
N LYS A 34 -17.28 14.83 -3.48
CA LYS A 34 -16.64 16.11 -3.84
C LYS A 34 -16.83 17.19 -2.78
N TYR A 35 -17.99 17.24 -2.11
CA TYR A 35 -18.29 18.21 -1.05
C TYR A 35 -17.56 17.96 0.27
N TYR A 36 -16.92 16.81 0.46
CA TYR A 36 -16.01 16.55 1.59
C TYR A 36 -14.66 17.28 1.45
N PHE A 37 -14.40 17.86 0.28
CA PHE A 37 -13.15 18.51 -0.07
C PHE A 37 -13.36 20.00 -0.37
N THR A 38 -12.32 20.79 -0.20
CA THR A 38 -12.27 22.19 -0.64
C THR A 38 -12.16 22.26 -2.17
N GLY A 39 -12.31 23.46 -2.75
CA GLY A 39 -12.09 23.69 -4.18
C GLY A 39 -10.68 23.31 -4.66
N GLU A 40 -9.69 23.30 -3.76
CA GLU A 40 -8.31 22.87 -4.02
C GLU A 40 -8.12 21.34 -3.93
N GLY A 41 -9.18 20.58 -3.64
CA GLY A 41 -9.13 19.13 -3.48
C GLY A 41 -8.56 18.66 -2.13
N LYS A 42 -8.41 19.55 -1.14
CA LYS A 42 -7.99 19.19 0.23
C LYS A 42 -9.19 18.73 1.06
N ILE A 43 -8.99 17.75 1.96
CA ILE A 43 -10.04 17.31 2.88
C ILE A 43 -10.42 18.48 3.80
N LYS A 44 -11.73 18.67 4.01
CA LYS A 44 -12.27 19.57 5.03
C LYS A 44 -12.26 18.87 6.39
N TYR A 45 -11.18 19.00 7.13
CA TYR A 45 -10.93 18.22 8.34
C TYR A 45 -11.93 18.51 9.47
N GLU A 46 -12.41 19.74 9.53
CA GLU A 46 -13.44 20.24 10.44
C GLU A 46 -14.83 19.65 10.19
N GLU A 47 -15.14 19.30 8.93
CA GLU A 47 -16.44 18.72 8.54
C GLU A 47 -16.42 17.18 8.57
N LEU A 48 -15.27 16.52 8.85
CA LEU A 48 -15.14 15.05 8.74
C LEU A 48 -16.08 14.27 9.67
N ASP A 49 -16.43 14.85 10.81
CA ASP A 49 -17.29 14.21 11.80
C ASP A 49 -18.76 14.62 11.66
N GLU A 50 -19.11 15.42 10.64
CA GLU A 50 -20.49 15.68 10.26
C GLU A 50 -21.16 14.45 9.65
N TYR A 51 -22.48 14.40 9.77
CA TYR A 51 -23.30 13.33 9.23
C TYR A 51 -23.53 13.49 7.73
N ASP A 52 -23.49 12.36 7.04
CA ASP A 52 -23.96 12.16 5.68
C ASP A 52 -24.84 10.92 5.63
N GLY A 53 -26.15 11.15 5.58
CA GLY A 53 -27.14 10.12 5.90
C GLY A 53 -26.95 9.61 7.33
N LYS A 54 -26.68 8.31 7.47
CA LYS A 54 -26.51 7.64 8.77
C LYS A 54 -25.08 7.75 9.34
N PHE A 55 -24.09 7.97 8.49
CA PHE A 55 -22.68 7.82 8.86
C PHE A 55 -21.95 9.15 8.86
N THR A 56 -20.82 9.24 9.54
CA THR A 56 -19.95 10.41 9.41
C THR A 56 -19.22 10.41 8.06
N ARG A 57 -18.82 11.58 7.56
CA ARG A 57 -18.02 11.66 6.32
C ARG A 57 -16.69 10.89 6.46
N ARG A 58 -16.08 10.90 7.65
CA ARG A 58 -14.89 10.11 8.01
C ARG A 58 -15.12 8.61 7.80
N GLU A 59 -16.27 8.09 8.23
CA GLU A 59 -16.66 6.69 8.02
C GLU A 59 -16.78 6.37 6.53
N ILE A 60 -17.48 7.21 5.75
CA ILE A 60 -17.66 6.99 4.31
C ILE A 60 -16.31 7.00 3.57
N LEU A 61 -15.42 7.94 3.87
CA LEU A 61 -14.07 7.98 3.31
C LEU A 61 -13.24 6.75 3.71
N SER A 62 -13.39 6.26 4.94
CA SER A 62 -12.69 5.06 5.42
C SER A 62 -13.16 3.80 4.71
N ARG A 63 -14.47 3.67 4.44
CA ARG A 63 -15.03 2.56 3.64
C ARG A 63 -14.57 2.62 2.19
N TYR A 64 -14.58 3.80 1.58
CA TYR A 64 -14.04 3.98 0.22
C TYR A 64 -12.56 3.62 0.15
N LEU A 65 -11.77 4.07 1.13
CA LEU A 65 -10.36 3.71 1.24
C LEU A 65 -10.16 2.20 1.34
N LEU A 66 -10.97 1.50 2.14
CA LEU A 66 -10.87 0.05 2.31
C LEU A 66 -11.08 -0.69 0.98
N VAL A 67 -12.10 -0.30 0.20
CA VAL A 67 -12.32 -0.86 -1.14
C VAL A 67 -11.19 -0.47 -2.08
N SER A 68 -10.73 0.80 -2.04
CA SER A 68 -9.62 1.28 -2.87
C SER A 68 -8.35 0.46 -2.72
N VAL A 69 -7.92 0.15 -1.49
CA VAL A 69 -6.69 -0.62 -1.27
C VAL A 69 -6.85 -2.10 -1.63
N VAL A 70 -8.05 -2.66 -1.52
CA VAL A 70 -8.33 -4.04 -1.93
C VAL A 70 -8.25 -4.19 -3.45
N LEU A 71 -8.70 -3.18 -4.19
CA LEU A 71 -8.62 -3.16 -5.65
C LEU A 71 -7.21 -2.87 -6.15
N ASP A 72 -6.42 -2.08 -5.40
CA ASP A 72 -5.05 -1.65 -5.75
C ASP A 72 -4.01 -2.79 -5.61
N GLN A 73 -4.19 -3.85 -6.40
CA GLN A 73 -3.34 -5.04 -6.43
C GLN A 73 -2.84 -5.38 -7.85
N GLY A 74 -3.28 -4.63 -8.87
CA GLY A 74 -2.88 -4.82 -10.27
C GLY A 74 -1.65 -3.97 -10.69
N PRO A 75 -1.11 -4.20 -11.91
CA PRO A 75 0.05 -3.48 -12.42
C PRO A 75 -0.26 -2.05 -12.89
N ASP A 76 -1.54 -1.69 -13.11
CA ASP A 76 -1.97 -0.34 -13.51
C ASP A 76 -2.82 0.30 -12.41
N MET A 77 -2.15 0.87 -11.38
CA MET A 77 -2.83 1.52 -10.25
C MET A 77 -3.73 2.68 -10.69
N ILE A 78 -3.32 3.43 -11.74
CA ILE A 78 -4.10 4.55 -12.27
C ILE A 78 -5.42 4.03 -12.85
N GLY A 79 -5.37 2.98 -13.66
CA GLY A 79 -6.57 2.35 -14.23
C GLY A 79 -7.51 1.78 -13.17
N VAL A 80 -6.95 1.14 -12.13
CA VAL A 80 -7.74 0.63 -11.00
C VAL A 80 -8.45 1.74 -10.22
N ARG A 81 -7.75 2.84 -9.91
CA ARG A 81 -8.33 3.99 -9.20
C ARG A 81 -9.43 4.65 -10.04
N GLU A 82 -9.22 4.76 -11.36
CA GLU A 82 -10.22 5.27 -12.28
C GLU A 82 -11.46 4.35 -12.34
N LEU A 83 -11.27 3.04 -12.32
CA LEU A 83 -12.36 2.06 -12.28
C LEU A 83 -13.20 2.25 -11.02
N LEU A 84 -12.58 2.31 -9.84
CA LEU A 84 -13.29 2.54 -8.59
C LEU A 84 -14.10 3.85 -8.62
N LYS A 85 -13.48 4.95 -9.07
CA LYS A 85 -14.14 6.26 -9.18
C LYS A 85 -15.37 6.20 -10.10
N ARG A 86 -15.21 5.67 -11.32
CA ARG A 86 -16.28 5.65 -12.32
C ARG A 86 -17.44 4.75 -11.91
N VAL A 87 -17.15 3.57 -11.37
CA VAL A 87 -18.18 2.64 -10.89
C VAL A 87 -18.92 3.25 -9.70
N THR A 88 -18.20 3.78 -8.69
CA THR A 88 -18.83 4.45 -7.53
C THR A 88 -19.77 5.57 -7.98
N THR A 89 -19.32 6.43 -8.90
CA THR A 89 -20.12 7.54 -9.42
C THR A 89 -21.37 7.04 -10.15
N ALA A 90 -21.22 6.02 -11.01
CA ALA A 90 -22.34 5.47 -11.77
C ALA A 90 -23.40 4.80 -10.88
N LEU A 91 -22.96 4.07 -9.85
CA LEU A 91 -23.87 3.45 -8.89
C LEU A 91 -24.62 4.50 -8.06
N TYR A 92 -23.94 5.54 -7.59
CA TYR A 92 -24.58 6.60 -6.81
C TYR A 92 -25.60 7.41 -7.62
N ARG A 93 -25.35 7.65 -8.91
CA ARG A 93 -26.34 8.29 -9.81
C ARG A 93 -27.59 7.44 -10.03
N GLN A 94 -27.50 6.14 -9.78
CA GLN A 94 -28.61 5.20 -9.79
C GLN A 94 -29.18 4.96 -8.38
N GLU A 95 -28.82 5.80 -7.40
CA GLU A 95 -29.21 5.69 -5.99
C GLU A 95 -28.71 4.42 -5.27
N ILE A 96 -27.75 3.71 -5.86
CA ILE A 96 -27.06 2.55 -5.26
C ILE A 96 -25.86 3.08 -4.46
N ARG A 97 -26.13 3.54 -3.23
CA ARG A 97 -25.15 4.25 -2.39
C ARG A 97 -24.28 3.28 -1.58
N ILE A 98 -23.46 2.46 -2.24
CA ILE A 98 -22.76 1.30 -1.63
C ILE A 98 -21.93 1.58 -0.37
N PHE A 99 -21.40 2.80 -0.17
CA PHE A 99 -20.66 3.12 1.07
C PHE A 99 -21.57 3.59 2.21
N HIS A 100 -22.76 4.11 1.89
CA HIS A 100 -23.82 4.43 2.85
C HIS A 100 -24.70 3.22 3.17
N ARG A 101 -24.91 2.33 2.20
CA ARG A 101 -25.74 1.13 2.33
C ARG A 101 -25.05 -0.03 1.59
N PRO A 102 -24.08 -0.71 2.24
CA PRO A 102 -23.34 -1.81 1.59
C PRO A 102 -24.21 -2.93 1.03
N VAL A 103 -25.38 -3.15 1.63
CA VAL A 103 -26.37 -4.14 1.15
C VAL A 103 -26.86 -3.85 -0.27
N ASP A 104 -26.91 -2.57 -0.69
CA ASP A 104 -27.39 -2.19 -2.02
C ASP A 104 -26.51 -2.79 -3.13
N PHE A 105 -25.20 -2.98 -2.89
CA PHE A 105 -24.31 -3.65 -3.85
C PHE A 105 -24.77 -5.09 -4.16
N PHE A 106 -25.24 -5.82 -3.15
CA PHE A 106 -25.66 -7.21 -3.30
C PHE A 106 -27.09 -7.34 -3.82
N LYS A 107 -27.98 -6.44 -3.40
CA LYS A 107 -29.35 -6.37 -3.94
C LYS A 107 -29.32 -6.06 -5.44
N GLU A 108 -28.46 -5.13 -5.83
CA GLU A 108 -28.31 -4.67 -7.21
C GLU A 108 -27.05 -5.26 -7.86
N ILE A 109 -26.75 -6.54 -7.59
CA ILE A 109 -25.49 -7.16 -8.04
C ILE A 109 -25.36 -7.19 -9.57
N GLY A 110 -26.49 -7.34 -10.28
CA GLY A 110 -26.53 -7.28 -11.75
C GLY A 110 -26.04 -5.92 -12.26
N ILE A 111 -26.65 -4.84 -11.78
CA ILE A 111 -26.25 -3.45 -12.12
C ILE A 111 -24.80 -3.19 -11.72
N SER A 112 -24.39 -3.66 -10.53
CA SER A 112 -23.03 -3.49 -10.03
C SER A 112 -21.99 -4.15 -10.94
N ILE A 113 -22.26 -5.38 -11.40
CA ILE A 113 -21.38 -6.09 -12.33
C ILE A 113 -21.35 -5.42 -13.70
N ASP A 114 -22.50 -5.00 -14.22
CA ASP A 114 -22.61 -4.33 -15.52
C ASP A 114 -21.85 -3.01 -15.54
N GLU A 115 -21.93 -2.22 -14.47
CA GLU A 115 -21.12 -1.02 -14.31
C GLU A 115 -19.62 -1.34 -14.23
N ILE A 116 -19.20 -2.36 -13.48
CA ILE A 116 -17.79 -2.78 -13.41
C ILE A 116 -17.27 -3.16 -14.80
N LEU A 117 -18.02 -3.95 -15.57
CA LEU A 117 -17.68 -4.36 -16.94
C LEU A 117 -17.59 -3.15 -17.88
N SER A 118 -18.65 -2.35 -17.92
CA SER A 118 -18.75 -1.19 -18.81
C SER A 118 -17.64 -0.18 -18.56
N LYS A 119 -17.35 0.13 -17.29
CA LYS A 119 -16.27 1.07 -16.94
C LYS A 119 -14.90 0.48 -17.20
N HIS A 120 -14.67 -0.81 -16.94
CA HIS A 120 -13.43 -1.49 -17.33
C HIS A 120 -13.14 -1.35 -18.83
N ASP A 121 -14.13 -1.63 -19.69
CA ASP A 121 -13.95 -1.57 -21.14
C ASP A 121 -13.74 -0.13 -21.63
N SER A 122 -14.37 0.85 -20.99
CA SER A 122 -14.11 2.26 -21.26
C SER A 122 -12.67 2.66 -20.93
N ILE A 123 -12.13 2.19 -19.81
CA ILE A 123 -10.77 2.52 -19.35
C ILE A 123 -9.73 1.78 -20.21
N LYS A 124 -10.00 0.52 -20.55
CA LYS A 124 -9.15 -0.28 -21.44
C LYS A 124 -8.94 0.41 -22.78
N ARG A 125 -9.99 0.97 -23.38
CA ARG A 125 -9.89 1.75 -24.63
C ARG A 125 -8.99 2.98 -24.53
N LEU A 126 -8.88 3.58 -23.35
CA LEU A 126 -8.08 4.78 -23.12
C LEU A 126 -6.62 4.47 -22.73
N ARG A 127 -6.39 3.36 -22.02
CA ARG A 127 -5.10 3.12 -21.33
C ARG A 127 -4.28 1.97 -21.88
N ALA A 128 -4.88 1.03 -22.63
CA ALA A 128 -4.20 -0.21 -22.99
C ALA A 128 -2.92 0.00 -23.81
N GLU A 129 -2.91 0.99 -24.71
CA GLU A 129 -1.76 1.31 -25.56
C GLU A 129 -0.61 1.92 -24.76
N ASP A 130 -0.91 2.94 -23.95
CA ASP A 130 0.09 3.60 -23.10
C ASP A 130 0.73 2.60 -22.12
N TRP A 131 -0.11 1.81 -21.45
CA TRP A 131 0.36 0.75 -20.56
C TRP A 131 1.24 -0.27 -21.29
N ALA A 132 0.86 -0.69 -22.50
CA ALA A 132 1.62 -1.65 -23.28
C ALA A 132 3.00 -1.10 -23.70
N ARG A 133 3.06 0.17 -24.11
CA ARG A 133 4.29 0.86 -24.49
C ARG A 133 5.26 0.96 -23.32
N GLU A 134 4.79 1.41 -22.16
CA GLU A 134 5.59 1.54 -20.93
C GLU A 134 6.14 0.20 -20.43
N ASN A 135 5.35 -0.88 -20.57
CA ASN A 135 5.69 -2.20 -20.06
C ASN A 135 6.34 -3.13 -21.10
N LYS A 136 6.60 -2.66 -22.33
CA LYS A 136 7.06 -3.47 -23.48
C LYS A 136 6.21 -4.76 -23.62
N SER A 137 4.89 -4.57 -23.67
CA SER A 137 3.84 -5.60 -23.71
C SER A 137 2.87 -5.36 -24.87
N SER A 138 1.75 -6.11 -24.94
CA SER A 138 0.69 -5.92 -25.93
C SER A 138 -0.59 -5.33 -25.31
N PRO A 139 -1.29 -4.39 -25.98
CA PRO A 139 -2.53 -3.81 -25.46
C PRO A 139 -3.62 -4.84 -25.17
N SER A 140 -3.65 -5.94 -25.93
CA SER A 140 -4.59 -7.06 -25.75
C SER A 140 -4.49 -7.73 -24.36
N LYS A 141 -3.33 -7.66 -23.70
CA LYS A 141 -3.09 -8.20 -22.37
C LYS A 141 -3.56 -7.27 -21.24
N TYR A 142 -3.96 -6.04 -21.56
CA TYR A 142 -4.47 -5.11 -20.57
C TYR A 142 -5.77 -5.63 -19.96
N ASN A 143 -5.80 -5.67 -18.63
CA ASN A 143 -6.92 -6.08 -17.82
C ASN A 143 -6.78 -5.40 -16.45
N LEU A 144 -7.90 -5.03 -15.82
CA LEU A 144 -7.90 -4.52 -14.45
C LEU A 144 -8.39 -5.57 -13.44
N PHE A 145 -8.95 -6.67 -13.91
CA PHE A 145 -9.49 -7.70 -13.03
C PHE A 145 -8.40 -8.67 -12.61
N PHE A 146 -7.98 -8.56 -11.34
CA PHE A 146 -7.03 -9.49 -10.74
C PHE A 146 -7.60 -10.18 -9.50
N ALA A 147 -7.49 -11.50 -9.49
CA ALA A 147 -7.94 -12.37 -8.41
C ALA A 147 -6.76 -13.06 -7.72
N GLN A 148 -6.95 -13.43 -6.46
CA GLN A 148 -5.95 -14.20 -5.71
C GLN A 148 -6.07 -15.68 -6.12
N SER A 149 -4.95 -16.33 -6.41
CA SER A 149 -4.86 -17.77 -6.64
C SER A 149 -3.79 -18.42 -5.74
N MET A 150 -3.71 -19.76 -5.75
CA MET A 150 -2.62 -20.49 -5.08
C MET A 150 -1.24 -20.09 -5.60
N ARG A 151 -1.14 -19.64 -6.86
CA ARG A 151 0.12 -19.18 -7.47
C ARG A 151 0.39 -17.70 -7.22
N GLY A 152 -0.48 -17.01 -6.49
CA GLY A 152 -0.45 -15.56 -6.28
C GLY A 152 -1.54 -14.84 -7.06
N MET A 153 -1.37 -13.53 -7.21
CA MET A 153 -2.26 -12.66 -7.98
C MET A 153 -2.25 -13.04 -9.47
N ILE A 154 -3.43 -13.27 -10.06
CA ILE A 154 -3.58 -13.60 -11.48
C ILE A 154 -4.62 -12.69 -12.14
N SER A 155 -4.40 -12.36 -13.41
CA SER A 155 -5.41 -11.71 -14.24
C SER A 155 -6.57 -12.69 -14.48
N THR A 156 -7.80 -12.26 -14.19
CA THR A 156 -9.02 -13.06 -14.40
C THR A 156 -9.93 -12.39 -15.44
N LYS A 157 -10.72 -13.20 -16.15
CA LYS A 157 -11.83 -12.71 -17.00
C LYS A 157 -13.20 -12.90 -16.35
N GLN A 158 -13.24 -13.55 -15.18
CA GLN A 158 -14.48 -13.85 -14.45
C GLN A 158 -14.84 -12.67 -13.55
N VAL A 159 -15.76 -11.83 -14.00
CA VAL A 159 -16.12 -10.60 -13.29
C VAL A 159 -16.91 -10.86 -12.01
N LEU A 160 -17.75 -11.90 -11.97
CA LEU A 160 -18.49 -12.25 -10.75
C LEU A 160 -17.54 -12.53 -9.58
N ASP A 161 -16.52 -13.38 -9.78
CA ASP A 161 -15.50 -13.67 -8.76
C ASP A 161 -14.78 -12.38 -8.33
N TYR A 162 -14.34 -11.56 -9.29
CA TYR A 162 -13.71 -10.28 -9.01
C TYR A 162 -14.63 -9.33 -8.21
N ALA A 163 -15.89 -9.19 -8.60
CA ALA A 163 -16.86 -8.30 -7.96
C ALA A 163 -17.15 -8.76 -6.52
N ILE A 164 -17.49 -10.03 -6.31
CA ILE A 164 -17.79 -10.54 -4.97
C ILE A 164 -16.56 -10.45 -4.08
N HIS A 165 -15.40 -10.89 -4.56
CA HIS A 165 -14.22 -11.02 -3.72
C HIS A 165 -13.47 -9.70 -3.50
N ARG A 166 -13.45 -8.78 -4.48
CA ARG A 166 -12.72 -7.49 -4.38
C ARG A 166 -13.59 -6.29 -4.02
N TRP A 167 -14.89 -6.35 -4.27
CA TRP A 167 -15.83 -5.30 -3.88
C TRP A 167 -16.73 -5.77 -2.74
N GLY A 168 -17.37 -6.92 -2.90
CA GLY A 168 -18.31 -7.44 -1.92
C GLY A 168 -17.69 -7.68 -0.55
N VAL A 169 -16.58 -8.42 -0.47
CA VAL A 169 -15.91 -8.72 0.81
C VAL A 169 -15.56 -7.46 1.62
N PRO A 170 -14.86 -6.43 1.07
CA PRO A 170 -14.60 -5.21 1.84
C PRO A 170 -15.85 -4.39 2.17
N LEU A 171 -16.93 -4.48 1.39
CA LEU A 171 -18.22 -3.86 1.74
C LEU A 171 -18.94 -4.61 2.87
N CYS A 172 -18.76 -5.92 2.98
CA CYS A 172 -19.32 -6.73 4.06
C CYS A 172 -18.71 -6.43 5.42
N VAL A 173 -17.44 -6.04 5.51
CA VAL A 173 -16.77 -5.76 6.80
C VAL A 173 -17.49 -4.67 7.62
N PRO A 174 -17.68 -3.42 7.12
CA PRO A 174 -18.40 -2.40 7.87
C PRO A 174 -19.86 -2.79 8.14
N LEU A 175 -20.51 -3.51 7.21
CA LEU A 175 -21.88 -4.00 7.40
C LEU A 175 -21.98 -5.01 8.55
N LEU A 176 -21.03 -5.94 8.64
CA LEU A 176 -21.01 -6.96 9.68
C LEU A 176 -20.74 -6.33 11.05
N ILE A 177 -19.76 -5.41 11.13
CA ILE A 177 -19.45 -4.67 12.36
C ILE A 177 -20.70 -3.90 12.83
N GLU A 178 -21.41 -3.24 11.92
CA GLU A 178 -22.66 -2.54 12.24
C GLU A 178 -23.73 -3.49 12.82
N LYS A 179 -23.93 -4.67 12.20
CA LYS A 179 -24.90 -5.66 12.68
C LYS A 179 -24.53 -6.23 14.05
N ASP A 180 -23.25 -6.50 14.27
CA ASP A 180 -22.77 -7.00 15.55
C ASP A 180 -22.93 -5.95 16.66
N LEU A 181 -22.65 -4.67 16.39
CA LEU A 181 -22.92 -3.58 17.33
C LEU A 181 -24.41 -3.49 17.68
N MET A 182 -25.31 -3.55 16.68
CA MET A 182 -26.76 -3.54 16.90
C MET A 182 -27.23 -4.72 17.76
N SER A 183 -26.66 -5.91 17.55
CA SER A 183 -27.00 -7.11 18.35
C SER A 183 -26.67 -6.94 19.83
N CYS A 184 -25.70 -6.09 20.14
CA CYS A 184 -25.32 -5.72 21.51
C CYS A 184 -26.01 -4.44 22.01
N GLY A 185 -27.04 -3.94 21.31
CA GLY A 185 -27.74 -2.70 21.67
C GLY A 185 -26.90 -1.43 21.49
N LYS A 186 -25.80 -1.49 20.73
CA LYS A 186 -24.93 -0.35 20.43
C LYS A 186 -25.20 0.19 19.02
N ILE A 187 -25.20 1.51 18.89
CA ILE A 187 -25.32 2.19 17.59
C ILE A 187 -24.09 3.07 17.43
N SER A 188 -23.42 2.97 16.28
CA SER A 188 -22.33 3.86 15.90
C SER A 188 -22.60 4.44 14.51
N SER A 189 -22.33 5.73 14.35
CA SER A 189 -22.31 6.44 13.06
C SER A 189 -20.99 6.27 12.32
N GLN A 190 -20.06 5.47 12.85
CA GLN A 190 -18.73 5.26 12.28
C GLN A 190 -18.13 3.89 12.69
N PRO A 191 -18.86 2.79 12.45
CA PRO A 191 -18.50 1.47 12.95
C PRO A 191 -17.12 1.00 12.48
N LEU A 192 -16.73 1.31 11.23
CA LEU A 192 -15.41 0.92 10.71
C LEU A 192 -14.30 1.74 11.38
N VAL A 193 -14.47 3.06 11.55
CA VAL A 193 -13.51 3.91 12.26
C VAL A 193 -13.31 3.43 13.70
N ASP A 194 -14.40 3.17 14.43
CA ASP A 194 -14.34 2.69 15.80
C ASP A 194 -13.61 1.33 15.90
N TYR A 195 -13.88 0.42 14.96
CA TYR A 195 -13.18 -0.87 14.88
C TYR A 195 -11.67 -0.70 14.59
N ILE A 196 -11.31 0.07 13.56
CA ILE A 196 -9.92 0.33 13.16
C ILE A 196 -9.13 0.90 14.34
N GLU A 197 -9.66 1.92 15.01
CA GLU A 197 -8.98 2.63 16.09
C GLU A 197 -9.10 1.93 17.46
N SER A 198 -9.84 0.83 17.54
CA SER A 198 -9.85 -0.06 18.72
C SER A 198 -8.49 -0.75 18.92
N HIS A 199 -7.69 -0.87 17.86
CA HIS A 199 -6.37 -1.50 17.92
C HIS A 199 -5.30 -0.57 18.51
N PHE A 200 -4.33 -1.17 19.21
CA PHE A 200 -3.26 -0.42 19.88
C PHE A 200 -2.29 0.31 18.93
N SER A 201 -2.19 -0.13 17.67
CA SER A 201 -1.34 0.51 16.66
C SER A 201 -1.86 0.28 15.26
N ALA A 202 -1.41 1.13 14.32
CA ALA A 202 -1.67 0.96 12.89
C ALA A 202 -1.12 -0.37 12.35
N GLU A 203 0.04 -0.84 12.82
CA GLU A 203 0.59 -2.16 12.47
C GLU A 203 -0.32 -3.31 12.94
N LYS A 204 -0.82 -3.24 14.18
CA LYS A 204 -1.76 -4.25 14.69
C LYS A 204 -3.07 -4.22 13.89
N MET A 205 -3.58 -3.02 13.58
CA MET A 205 -4.75 -2.84 12.74
C MET A 205 -4.55 -3.45 11.34
N ALA A 206 -3.44 -3.16 10.66
CA ALA A 206 -3.13 -3.72 9.35
C ALA A 206 -3.13 -5.25 9.37
N ARG A 207 -2.55 -5.86 10.41
CA ARG A 207 -2.57 -7.33 10.58
C ARG A 207 -3.97 -7.88 10.83
N GLN A 208 -4.82 -7.17 11.55
CA GLN A 208 -6.21 -7.57 11.85
C GLN A 208 -7.12 -7.40 10.63
N LEU A 209 -6.94 -6.35 9.83
CA LEU A 209 -7.65 -6.19 8.55
C LEU A 209 -7.47 -7.40 7.62
N LYS A 210 -6.33 -8.11 7.71
CA LYS A 210 -6.12 -9.35 6.98
C LYS A 210 -6.65 -10.59 7.72
N ASN A 211 -6.27 -10.74 8.98
CA ASN A 211 -6.31 -12.04 9.67
C ASN A 211 -7.34 -12.15 10.79
N HIS A 212 -8.11 -11.09 11.09
CA HIS A 212 -9.16 -11.21 12.10
C HIS A 212 -10.16 -12.27 11.66
N GLU A 213 -10.46 -13.24 12.53
CA GLU A 213 -11.28 -14.40 12.16
C GLU A 213 -12.64 -14.01 11.57
N ARG A 214 -13.29 -13.00 12.18
CA ARG A 214 -14.61 -12.52 11.78
C ARG A 214 -14.65 -11.34 10.80
N TYR A 215 -13.67 -10.44 10.87
CA TYR A 215 -13.69 -9.14 10.17
C TYR A 215 -12.52 -8.98 9.20
N GLY A 216 -11.64 -9.98 9.13
CA GLY A 216 -10.48 -9.99 8.25
C GLY A 216 -10.91 -10.25 6.82
N LEU A 217 -10.24 -9.58 5.90
CA LEU A 217 -10.46 -9.71 4.46
C LEU A 217 -9.80 -10.97 3.88
N GLY A 218 -8.93 -11.66 4.63
CA GLY A 218 -8.34 -12.94 4.23
C GLY A 218 -7.61 -12.86 2.87
N SER A 219 -8.06 -13.68 1.91
CA SER A 219 -7.53 -13.71 0.54
C SER A 219 -7.93 -12.48 -0.29
N ALA A 220 -8.96 -11.73 0.10
CA ALA A 220 -9.40 -10.54 -0.61
C ALA A 220 -8.38 -9.40 -0.54
N ILE A 221 -7.47 -9.42 0.44
CA ILE A 221 -6.42 -8.41 0.58
C ILE A 221 -5.03 -9.03 0.77
N GLY A 222 -4.03 -8.48 0.09
CA GLY A 222 -2.62 -8.79 0.34
C GLY A 222 -2.09 -8.07 1.58
N ASP A 223 -1.02 -8.62 2.17
CA ASP A 223 -0.28 -7.96 3.25
C ASP A 223 0.16 -6.53 2.88
N LYS A 224 0.62 -6.33 1.63
CA LYS A 224 0.95 -5.02 1.06
C LYS A 224 -0.22 -4.04 1.20
N ALA A 225 -1.43 -4.45 0.78
CA ALA A 225 -2.59 -3.57 0.79
C ALA A 225 -3.07 -3.22 2.20
N CYS A 226 -2.91 -4.11 3.18
CA CYS A 226 -3.18 -3.76 4.57
C CYS A 226 -2.25 -2.65 5.08
N HIS A 227 -0.97 -2.71 4.72
CA HIS A 227 -0.02 -1.65 5.04
C HIS A 227 -0.27 -0.37 4.23
N LEU A 228 -0.72 -0.50 2.98
CA LEU A 228 -1.17 0.64 2.17
C LEU A 228 -2.38 1.32 2.81
N PHE A 229 -3.33 0.56 3.36
CA PHE A 229 -4.45 1.11 4.15
C PHE A 229 -3.94 1.93 5.33
N ALA A 230 -3.02 1.37 6.12
CA ALA A 230 -2.43 2.07 7.26
C ALA A 230 -1.72 3.36 6.85
N LYS A 231 -0.91 3.31 5.78
CA LYS A 231 -0.26 4.50 5.19
C LYS A 231 -1.28 5.57 4.84
N MET A 232 -2.32 5.20 4.08
CA MET A 232 -3.31 6.15 3.59
C MET A 232 -4.15 6.73 4.74
N TYR A 233 -4.61 5.88 5.65
CA TYR A 233 -5.45 6.28 6.79
C TYR A 233 -4.70 7.19 7.76
N VAL A 234 -3.45 6.84 8.11
CA VAL A 234 -2.68 7.54 9.15
C VAL A 234 -1.96 8.77 8.60
N SER A 235 -1.25 8.63 7.47
CA SER A 235 -0.25 9.63 7.04
C SER A 235 -0.67 10.48 5.85
N VAL A 236 -1.46 9.92 4.93
CA VAL A 236 -1.86 10.62 3.69
C VAL A 236 -3.16 11.40 3.90
N LEU A 237 -4.25 10.71 4.24
CA LEU A 237 -5.57 11.30 4.44
C LEU A 237 -5.75 11.81 5.88
N LYS A 238 -4.94 11.31 6.84
CA LYS A 238 -4.98 11.69 8.26
C LYS A 238 -6.38 11.54 8.86
N LEU A 239 -7.00 10.37 8.64
CA LEU A 239 -8.35 10.06 9.09
C LEU A 239 -8.44 9.66 10.57
N VAL A 240 -7.30 9.54 11.28
CA VAL A 240 -7.26 9.20 12.70
C VAL A 240 -8.07 10.18 13.56
N LYS A 241 -9.00 9.65 14.35
CA LYS A 241 -9.92 10.42 15.20
C LYS A 241 -9.52 10.42 16.66
N TYR A 242 -9.52 9.25 17.30
CA TYR A 242 -9.36 9.09 18.74
C TYR A 242 -7.90 8.90 19.17
N ARG A 243 -7.05 8.45 18.26
CA ARG A 243 -5.66 8.04 18.55
C ARG A 243 -4.59 9.07 18.18
N ARG A 244 -4.97 10.33 17.96
CA ARG A 244 -4.06 11.38 17.43
C ARG A 244 -2.79 11.60 18.25
N ASN A 245 -2.87 11.39 19.57
CA ASN A 245 -1.74 11.58 20.50
C ASN A 245 -1.07 10.25 20.90
N ASP A 246 -1.45 9.12 20.30
CA ASP A 246 -0.83 7.82 20.59
C ASP A 246 0.31 7.55 19.60
N ASN A 247 1.50 7.27 20.11
CA ASN A 247 2.66 6.86 19.31
C ASN A 247 2.38 5.64 18.41
N GLY A 248 1.38 4.82 18.75
CA GLY A 248 0.87 3.70 17.96
C GLY A 248 0.16 4.10 16.65
N TRP A 249 -0.14 5.37 16.45
CA TRP A 249 -0.95 5.89 15.34
C TRP A 249 -0.27 7.08 14.65
N THR A 250 1.03 6.94 14.42
CA THR A 250 1.91 7.97 13.84
C THR A 250 2.48 7.51 12.50
N GLY A 251 3.24 8.38 11.82
CA GLY A 251 3.95 8.04 10.58
C GLY A 251 5.00 6.92 10.70
N PHE A 252 5.27 6.40 11.91
CA PHE A 252 6.20 5.31 12.17
C PHE A 252 5.51 3.98 12.47
N SER A 253 4.19 3.98 12.66
CA SER A 253 3.51 2.92 13.39
C SER A 253 2.99 1.76 12.53
N TYR A 254 3.43 1.66 11.28
CA TYR A 254 3.12 0.59 10.33
C TYR A 254 4.36 0.26 9.47
N GLU A 255 4.50 -0.98 9.02
CA GLU A 255 5.56 -1.38 8.08
C GLU A 255 5.34 -0.76 6.68
N VAL A 256 6.42 -0.55 5.91
CA VAL A 256 6.35 -0.09 4.50
C VAL A 256 5.54 -1.10 3.66
N PRO A 257 4.59 -0.66 2.82
CA PRO A 257 3.83 -1.54 1.93
C PRO A 257 4.67 -2.00 0.72
N PHE A 258 5.69 -2.84 0.98
CA PHE A 258 6.61 -3.29 -0.06
C PHE A 258 5.91 -3.95 -1.25
N ASP A 259 6.20 -3.41 -2.43
CA ASP A 259 5.85 -4.00 -3.71
C ASP A 259 7.06 -4.17 -4.62
N SER A 260 6.83 -4.72 -5.82
CA SER A 260 7.89 -5.01 -6.78
C SER A 260 8.65 -3.79 -7.27
N ASN A 261 8.07 -2.58 -7.25
CA ASN A 261 8.76 -1.33 -7.57
C ASN A 261 9.66 -0.92 -6.41
N ALA A 262 9.13 -0.89 -5.19
CA ALA A 262 9.90 -0.59 -3.98
C ALA A 262 11.08 -1.56 -3.81
N GLY A 263 10.83 -2.86 -3.95
CA GLY A 263 11.86 -3.89 -3.87
C GLY A 263 12.95 -3.75 -4.93
N ARG A 264 12.58 -3.40 -6.17
CA ARG A 264 13.53 -3.16 -7.26
C ARG A 264 14.45 -1.98 -6.97
N VAL A 265 13.89 -0.87 -6.49
CA VAL A 265 14.68 0.33 -6.14
C VAL A 265 15.66 -0.02 -5.02
N LEU A 266 15.18 -0.59 -3.90
CA LEU A 266 16.04 -0.93 -2.77
C LEU A 266 17.11 -1.97 -3.10
N PHE A 267 16.83 -2.91 -4.00
CA PHE A 267 17.82 -3.88 -4.44
C PHE A 267 18.90 -3.21 -5.31
N ARG A 268 18.48 -2.47 -6.34
CA ARG A 268 19.40 -1.88 -7.34
C ARG A 268 20.25 -0.75 -6.78
N THR A 269 19.75 0.01 -5.82
CA THR A 269 20.55 1.04 -5.16
C THR A 269 21.62 0.44 -4.25
N GLY A 270 21.53 -0.85 -3.90
CA GLY A 270 22.41 -1.52 -2.95
C GLY A 270 21.90 -1.49 -1.50
N PHE A 271 20.78 -0.81 -1.21
CA PHE A 271 20.20 -0.71 0.13
C PHE A 271 20.01 -2.09 0.79
N LEU A 272 19.45 -3.06 0.06
CA LEU A 272 19.24 -4.40 0.60
C LEU A 272 20.57 -5.15 0.84
N LEU A 273 21.61 -4.88 0.05
CA LEU A 273 22.90 -5.56 0.17
C LEU A 273 23.67 -5.15 1.43
N GLU A 274 23.39 -3.96 1.97
CA GLU A 274 23.89 -3.55 3.28
C GLU A 274 23.31 -4.40 4.42
N ILE A 275 22.14 -4.98 4.21
CA ILE A 275 21.36 -5.62 5.27
C ILE A 275 21.55 -7.13 5.28
N ALA A 276 21.64 -7.78 4.12
CA ALA A 276 21.89 -9.22 3.98
C ALA A 276 22.69 -9.51 2.70
N SER A 277 23.27 -10.71 2.60
CA SER A 277 24.03 -11.09 1.40
C SER A 277 23.10 -11.58 0.27
N LEU A 278 23.65 -11.72 -0.95
CA LEU A 278 22.90 -12.32 -2.05
C LEU A 278 22.56 -13.78 -1.76
N GLU A 279 23.47 -14.52 -1.13
CA GLU A 279 23.26 -15.91 -0.72
C GLU A 279 22.11 -16.03 0.29
N ASP A 280 22.01 -15.10 1.25
CA ASP A 280 20.88 -15.03 2.16
C ASP A 280 19.56 -14.84 1.41
N TYR A 281 19.52 -13.90 0.46
CA TYR A 281 18.33 -13.62 -0.34
C TYR A 281 17.94 -14.78 -1.26
N GLU A 282 18.90 -15.53 -1.79
CA GLU A 282 18.65 -16.77 -2.54
C GLU A 282 18.07 -17.85 -1.63
N LYS A 283 18.68 -18.09 -0.46
CA LYS A 283 18.20 -19.06 0.54
C LYS A 283 16.78 -18.75 1.01
N TRP A 284 16.41 -17.48 1.06
CA TRP A 284 15.07 -17.05 1.46
C TRP A 284 14.07 -17.00 0.31
N GLU A 285 14.46 -17.41 -0.89
CA GLU A 285 13.70 -17.31 -2.13
C GLU A 285 13.21 -15.88 -2.44
N VAL A 286 13.91 -14.88 -1.90
CA VAL A 286 13.75 -13.48 -2.30
C VAL A 286 14.35 -13.30 -3.68
N ILE A 287 15.50 -13.91 -3.95
CA ILE A 287 16.07 -14.07 -5.30
C ILE A 287 15.74 -15.48 -5.79
N GLN A 288 15.08 -15.57 -6.94
CA GLN A 288 14.76 -16.84 -7.59
C GLN A 288 15.49 -16.93 -8.93
N LYS A 289 16.55 -17.77 -8.96
CA LYS A 289 17.42 -17.90 -10.13
C LYS A 289 16.64 -18.34 -11.37
N LYS A 290 16.91 -17.68 -12.50
CA LYS A 290 16.36 -18.01 -13.83
C LYS A 290 14.82 -18.04 -13.92
N ARG A 291 14.11 -17.44 -12.95
CA ARG A 291 12.64 -17.34 -12.95
C ARG A 291 12.12 -15.99 -13.45
N GLY A 292 13.01 -15.05 -13.75
CA GLY A 292 12.68 -13.74 -14.30
C GLY A 292 12.49 -13.78 -15.82
N LYS A 293 11.89 -12.71 -16.37
CA LYS A 293 11.71 -12.54 -17.81
C LYS A 293 13.08 -12.65 -18.52
N GLY A 294 13.16 -13.51 -19.53
CA GLY A 294 14.41 -13.75 -20.29
C GLY A 294 15.42 -14.68 -19.58
N GLY A 295 14.99 -15.48 -18.59
CA GLY A 295 15.90 -16.38 -17.86
C GLY A 295 16.78 -15.68 -16.82
N LEU A 296 16.45 -14.43 -16.48
CA LEU A 296 17.13 -13.62 -15.47
C LEU A 296 16.69 -14.00 -14.05
N ASN A 297 17.30 -13.40 -13.03
CA ASN A 297 16.93 -13.63 -11.64
C ASN A 297 15.67 -12.84 -11.29
N TYR A 298 14.69 -13.48 -10.65
CA TYR A 298 13.45 -12.83 -10.20
C TYR A 298 13.54 -12.41 -8.74
N ILE A 299 13.25 -11.14 -8.42
CA ILE A 299 13.21 -10.63 -7.06
C ILE A 299 11.76 -10.65 -6.55
N ARG A 300 11.46 -11.60 -5.68
CA ARG A 300 10.21 -11.68 -4.93
C ARG A 300 10.35 -10.97 -3.59
N VAL A 301 10.38 -9.64 -3.61
CA VAL A 301 10.64 -8.80 -2.41
C VAL A 301 9.72 -9.11 -1.22
N THR A 302 8.48 -9.54 -1.47
CA THR A 302 7.53 -9.91 -0.41
C THR A 302 8.06 -11.02 0.51
N ASN A 303 8.97 -11.87 0.01
CA ASN A 303 9.59 -12.95 0.79
C ASN A 303 10.59 -12.45 1.85
N ILE A 304 10.93 -11.16 1.85
CA ILE A 304 11.75 -10.53 2.89
C ILE A 304 11.01 -10.48 4.24
N ARG A 305 9.67 -10.54 4.23
CA ARG A 305 8.87 -10.44 5.45
C ARG A 305 9.25 -11.52 6.45
N GLY A 306 9.63 -11.10 7.65
CA GLY A 306 10.02 -12.00 8.74
C GLY A 306 11.47 -12.46 8.70
N LYS A 307 12.22 -12.16 7.62
CA LYS A 307 13.65 -12.45 7.54
C LYS A 307 14.44 -11.49 8.43
N LYS A 308 15.58 -11.98 8.91
CA LYS A 308 16.39 -11.32 9.95
C LYS A 308 17.74 -10.95 9.37
N THR A 309 18.30 -9.84 9.82
CA THR A 309 19.71 -9.50 9.55
C THR A 309 20.59 -9.90 10.72
N THR A 310 21.77 -10.43 10.41
CA THR A 310 22.85 -10.71 11.36
C THR A 310 23.94 -9.64 11.33
N LYS A 311 23.87 -8.69 10.39
CA LYS A 311 24.89 -7.63 10.20
C LYS A 311 24.81 -6.53 11.27
N ILE A 312 23.73 -6.49 12.05
CA ILE A 312 23.52 -5.50 13.13
C ILE A 312 23.55 -6.22 14.49
N PRO A 313 24.60 -6.05 15.30
CA PRO A 313 24.72 -6.68 16.61
C PRO A 313 23.62 -6.22 17.58
N SER A 314 23.17 -7.13 18.46
CA SER A 314 22.18 -6.81 19.51
C SER A 314 22.68 -5.81 20.55
N THR A 315 24.01 -5.66 20.67
CA THR A 315 24.67 -4.69 21.56
C THR A 315 24.77 -3.29 20.94
N SER A 316 24.42 -3.11 19.66
CA SER A 316 24.52 -1.82 18.99
C SER A 316 23.42 -0.83 19.44
N ARG A 317 23.73 0.47 19.40
CA ARG A 317 22.73 1.55 19.59
C ARG A 317 21.51 1.36 18.68
N PHE A 318 21.74 1.05 17.39
CA PHE A 318 20.69 0.81 16.41
C PHE A 318 19.73 -0.33 16.80
N PHE A 319 20.22 -1.37 17.48
CA PHE A 319 19.35 -2.42 17.99
C PHE A 319 18.44 -1.92 19.13
N SER A 320 18.97 -1.10 20.04
CA SER A 320 18.17 -0.47 21.10
C SER A 320 17.09 0.44 20.52
N ASP A 321 17.44 1.22 19.51
CA ASP A 321 16.51 2.10 18.81
C ASP A 321 15.44 1.31 18.05
N TYR A 322 15.84 0.21 17.41
CA TYR A 322 14.90 -0.73 16.80
C TYR A 322 13.92 -1.33 17.81
N VAL A 323 14.39 -1.76 18.98
CA VAL A 323 13.53 -2.23 20.08
C VAL A 323 12.52 -1.16 20.46
N ARG A 324 12.95 0.11 20.55
CA ARG A 324 12.08 1.25 20.85
C ARG A 324 11.00 1.45 19.80
N VAL A 325 11.37 1.44 18.51
CA VAL A 325 10.43 1.55 17.39
C VAL A 325 9.37 0.44 17.45
N VAL A 326 9.82 -0.81 17.60
CA VAL A 326 8.93 -1.98 17.62
C VAL A 326 7.98 -1.96 18.82
N LYS A 327 8.48 -1.60 20.02
CA LYS A 327 7.69 -1.61 21.24
C LYS A 327 6.75 -0.41 21.35
N ASN A 328 7.22 0.79 21.03
CA ASN A 328 6.51 2.03 21.33
C ASN A 328 5.60 2.49 20.20
N TYR A 329 5.98 2.23 18.95
CA TYR A 329 5.26 2.70 17.76
C TYR A 329 4.52 1.55 17.07
N LEU A 330 5.19 0.44 16.78
CA LEU A 330 4.49 -0.73 16.22
C LEU A 330 3.63 -1.46 17.27
N LYS A 331 3.84 -1.18 18.57
CA LYS A 331 3.17 -1.81 19.73
C LYS A 331 3.22 -3.33 19.69
N MET A 332 4.36 -3.85 19.28
CA MET A 332 4.63 -5.28 19.23
C MET A 332 5.46 -5.74 20.43
N GLY A 333 5.47 -7.06 20.68
CA GLY A 333 6.29 -7.66 21.72
C GLY A 333 7.79 -7.42 21.53
N GLN A 334 8.56 -7.72 22.57
CA GLN A 334 10.01 -7.48 22.64
C GLN A 334 10.74 -8.23 21.51
N PRO A 335 11.39 -7.52 20.56
CA PRO A 335 12.12 -8.20 19.50
C PRO A 335 13.47 -8.72 20.03
N ARG A 336 13.84 -9.93 19.62
CA ARG A 336 15.16 -10.53 19.88
C ARG A 336 16.16 -10.29 18.73
N THR A 337 15.67 -9.88 17.57
CA THR A 337 16.42 -9.75 16.31
C THR A 337 15.80 -8.67 15.44
N ILE A 338 16.61 -8.02 14.60
CA ILE A 338 16.11 -7.04 13.61
C ILE A 338 15.51 -7.78 12.44
N LYS A 339 14.24 -7.45 12.14
CA LYS A 339 13.56 -7.93 10.94
C LYS A 339 13.78 -6.93 9.81
N ILE A 340 14.19 -7.43 8.65
CA ILE A 340 14.60 -6.57 7.52
C ILE A 340 13.49 -5.62 7.11
N GLN A 341 12.23 -6.07 7.11
CA GLN A 341 11.13 -5.23 6.64
C GLN A 341 10.82 -4.00 7.51
N ARG A 342 11.44 -3.90 8.69
CA ARG A 342 11.27 -2.79 9.65
C ARG A 342 12.46 -1.86 9.73
N ILE A 343 13.52 -2.17 8.97
CA ILE A 343 14.68 -1.28 8.88
C ILE A 343 14.28 0.11 8.36
N PRO A 344 13.35 0.26 7.39
CA PRO A 344 12.85 1.59 7.05
C PRO A 344 12.27 2.36 8.24
N ASN A 345 11.47 1.71 9.10
CA ASN A 345 10.93 2.35 10.31
C ASN A 345 12.06 2.81 11.26
N LEU A 346 13.12 2.00 11.40
CA LEU A 346 14.30 2.36 12.18
C LEU A 346 15.03 3.57 11.58
N LEU A 347 15.28 3.57 10.27
CA LEU A 347 16.02 4.65 9.60
C LEU A 347 15.24 5.96 9.65
N ILE A 348 13.92 5.92 9.43
CA ILE A 348 13.06 7.09 9.56
C ILE A 348 13.03 7.60 11.01
N TYR A 349 13.02 6.70 11.99
CA TYR A 349 13.17 7.07 13.41
C TYR A 349 14.54 7.72 13.69
N GLU A 350 15.65 7.20 13.17
CA GLU A 350 16.96 7.81 13.36
C GLU A 350 17.05 9.20 12.72
N LEU A 351 16.53 9.39 11.50
CA LEU A 351 16.48 10.69 10.83
C LEU A 351 15.74 11.74 11.69
N THR A 352 14.71 11.34 12.45
CA THR A 352 14.00 12.27 13.35
C THR A 352 14.83 12.77 14.51
N LYS A 353 15.81 11.97 14.98
CA LYS A 353 16.76 12.42 16.00
C LYS A 353 17.72 13.47 15.46
N TYR A 354 17.94 13.48 14.15
CA TYR A 354 18.70 14.52 13.44
C TYR A 354 17.86 15.73 13.04
N GLY A 355 16.61 15.82 13.52
CA GLY A 355 15.73 16.97 13.29
C GLY A 355 14.86 16.88 12.03
N HIS A 356 14.87 15.73 11.34
CA HIS A 356 14.03 15.54 10.16
C HIS A 356 12.64 14.99 10.52
N ASP A 357 11.57 15.66 10.12
CA ASP A 357 10.20 15.19 10.38
C ASP A 357 9.67 14.26 9.27
N TYR A 358 10.35 13.16 8.93
CA TYR A 358 9.87 12.22 7.89
C TYR A 358 8.96 11.12 8.44
N SER A 359 8.15 10.55 7.55
CA SER A 359 7.29 9.40 7.83
C SER A 359 7.62 8.20 6.93
N VAL A 360 7.16 7.01 7.32
CA VAL A 360 7.23 5.81 6.48
C VAL A 360 6.50 6.02 5.15
N ALA A 361 5.44 6.83 5.13
CA ALA A 361 4.76 7.22 3.90
C ALA A 361 5.66 8.00 2.94
N ASP A 362 6.45 8.97 3.45
CA ASP A 362 7.36 9.76 2.63
C ASP A 362 8.42 8.85 1.97
N PHE A 363 8.98 7.91 2.72
CA PHE A 363 9.94 6.95 2.17
C PHE A 363 9.31 6.05 1.08
N ASP A 364 8.12 5.50 1.36
CA ASP A 364 7.39 4.65 0.42
C ASP A 364 7.02 5.39 -0.87
N ASP A 365 6.50 6.63 -0.76
CA ASP A 365 6.19 7.47 -1.92
C ASP A 365 7.45 7.75 -2.77
N GLY A 366 8.60 7.95 -2.12
CA GLY A 366 9.88 8.11 -2.81
C GLY A 366 10.27 6.88 -3.61
N LEU A 367 10.12 5.69 -3.02
CA LEU A 367 10.36 4.42 -3.68
C LEU A 367 9.44 4.22 -4.88
N MET A 368 8.15 4.53 -4.72
CA MET A 368 7.16 4.42 -5.79
C MET A 368 7.44 5.39 -6.92
N TYR A 369 7.77 6.65 -6.62
CA TYR A 369 8.13 7.66 -7.61
C TYR A 369 9.37 7.26 -8.40
N VAL A 370 10.45 6.86 -7.73
CA VAL A 370 11.70 6.43 -8.39
C VAL A 370 11.47 5.16 -9.21
N GLY A 371 10.77 4.18 -8.64
CA GLY A 371 10.48 2.90 -9.29
C GLY A 371 9.62 3.05 -10.55
N THR A 372 8.70 4.01 -10.55
CA THR A 372 7.75 4.25 -11.66
C THR A 372 8.35 5.12 -12.76
N ASN A 373 9.19 6.10 -12.42
CA ASN A 373 9.63 7.11 -13.39
C ASN A 373 11.05 6.91 -13.93
N TYR A 374 11.90 6.17 -13.20
CA TYR A 374 13.33 6.06 -13.52
C TYR A 374 13.83 4.61 -13.51
N CYS A 375 13.60 3.89 -12.41
CA CYS A 375 14.14 2.55 -12.21
C CYS A 375 13.20 1.50 -12.80
N PHE A 376 13.11 1.41 -14.13
CA PHE A 376 12.19 0.49 -14.83
C PHE A 376 12.61 -0.99 -14.73
N ASN A 377 11.63 -1.92 -14.86
CA ASN A 377 11.85 -3.37 -14.80
C ASN A 377 12.44 -3.98 -16.10
N HIS A 378 13.49 -3.35 -16.62
CA HIS A 378 14.30 -3.86 -17.74
C HIS A 378 15.77 -3.46 -17.56
N SER A 379 16.60 -3.80 -18.54
CA SER A 379 18.05 -3.54 -18.57
C SER A 379 18.43 -2.08 -18.83
N ASP A 380 17.47 -1.25 -19.21
CA ASP A 380 17.71 0.14 -19.64
C ASP A 380 16.86 1.16 -18.82
N PRO A 381 17.02 1.23 -17.48
CA PRO A 381 16.39 2.28 -16.68
C PRO A 381 16.99 3.66 -16.98
N LYS A 382 16.27 4.75 -16.65
CA LYS A 382 16.75 6.13 -16.80
C LYS A 382 17.73 6.51 -15.68
N CYS A 383 18.84 5.80 -15.57
CA CYS A 383 19.80 5.96 -14.48
C CYS A 383 20.45 7.35 -14.46
N LYS A 384 20.81 7.90 -15.61
CA LYS A 384 21.46 9.23 -15.70
C LYS A 384 20.58 10.33 -15.11
N ASP A 385 19.28 10.27 -15.37
CA ASP A 385 18.29 11.27 -14.92
C ASP A 385 17.70 10.95 -13.53
N CYS A 386 18.04 9.79 -12.95
CA CYS A 386 17.50 9.34 -11.68
C CYS A 386 18.02 10.24 -10.55
N PRO A 387 17.14 10.74 -9.65
CA PRO A 387 17.58 11.58 -8.54
C PRO A 387 18.49 10.85 -7.54
N LEU A 388 18.53 9.51 -7.56
CA LEU A 388 19.41 8.69 -6.72
C LEU A 388 20.70 8.28 -7.44
N ASN A 389 21.01 8.84 -8.61
CA ASN A 389 22.11 8.36 -9.45
C ASN A 389 23.47 8.34 -8.72
N LYS A 390 23.78 9.35 -7.91
CA LYS A 390 25.03 9.47 -7.15
C LYS A 390 25.18 8.41 -6.05
N LEU A 391 24.06 7.94 -5.49
CA LEU A 391 24.04 6.94 -4.41
C LEU A 391 23.81 5.52 -4.92
N CYS A 392 23.37 5.34 -6.17
CA CYS A 392 22.97 4.04 -6.68
C CYS A 392 24.19 3.15 -6.97
N LYS A 393 24.49 2.19 -6.08
CA LYS A 393 25.58 1.22 -6.29
C LYS A 393 25.42 0.43 -7.59
N GLY A 394 24.19 0.13 -8.00
CA GLY A 394 23.92 -0.54 -9.28
C GLY A 394 24.31 0.28 -10.51
N TYR A 395 24.31 1.61 -10.42
CA TYR A 395 24.72 2.48 -11.52
C TYR A 395 26.21 2.82 -11.47
N ASN A 396 26.77 3.04 -10.27
CA ASN A 396 28.14 3.54 -10.13
C ASN A 396 29.20 2.43 -10.00
N GLU A 397 28.84 1.25 -9.50
CA GLU A 397 29.81 0.22 -9.09
C GLU A 397 29.49 -1.18 -9.61
N LYS A 398 28.21 -1.55 -9.65
CA LYS A 398 27.75 -2.95 -9.85
C LYS A 398 26.58 -3.03 -10.83
N GLU A 399 26.88 -2.86 -12.11
CA GLU A 399 25.89 -2.86 -13.20
C GLU A 399 25.02 -4.14 -13.22
N ASN A 400 25.57 -5.27 -12.77
CA ASN A 400 24.87 -6.55 -12.68
C ASN A 400 23.59 -6.50 -11.80
N LEU A 401 23.51 -5.60 -10.82
CA LEU A 401 22.29 -5.40 -10.03
C LEU A 401 21.12 -4.90 -10.90
N ILE A 402 21.41 -4.23 -12.02
CA ILE A 402 20.44 -3.73 -12.98
C ILE A 402 20.19 -4.76 -14.08
N THR A 403 21.24 -5.30 -14.69
CA THR A 403 21.13 -6.15 -15.88
C THR A 403 20.57 -7.53 -15.58
N ASP A 404 20.90 -8.12 -14.43
CA ASP A 404 20.68 -9.55 -14.17
C ASP A 404 19.40 -9.86 -13.38
N TYR A 405 18.73 -8.84 -12.86
CA TYR A 405 17.57 -8.99 -11.96
C TYR A 405 16.31 -8.30 -12.47
N ARG A 406 15.17 -8.98 -12.33
CA ARG A 406 13.83 -8.50 -12.69
C ARG A 406 12.86 -8.69 -11.51
N THR A 407 11.81 -7.90 -11.46
CA THR A 407 10.77 -7.97 -10.41
C THR A 407 9.39 -8.31 -10.93
#